data_AF-A0A7Y5WU66-F1
#
_entry.id   AF-A0A7Y5WU66-F1
#
_cell.length_a   1.000
_cell.length_b   1.000
_cell.length_c   1.000
_cell.angle_alpha   90.00
_cell.angle_beta   90.00
_cell.angle_gamma   90.00
#
_symmetry.space_group_name_H-M   'P 1'
#
loop_
_entity.id
_entity.type
_entity.pdbx_description
1 polymer ?
#
loop_
_entity_poly.entity_id
_entity_poly.type
_entity_poly.pdbx_seq_one_letter_code
_entity_poly.pdbx_strand_id
1 'polypeptide(L)'
;MALLAAFGAIVLSTLAPLAQHGAPPPRRPGRQVDGSTLLPNGWRIAPAGRHVQVGDLPMNMVPSPDGRFIVISSSGWERPALVVFDTRTLQIVSRAPMDHTWLGLAWHPDG
;
A
#
# COMPACT_ATOMS: atom_id res chain seq x y z
N MET A 1 24.60 -13.13 -54.95
CA MET A 1 24.90 -11.81 -54.34
C MET A 1 23.64 -11.06 -53.88
N ALA A 2 22.57 -10.95 -54.68
CA ALA A 2 21.33 -10.26 -54.27
C ALA A 2 20.57 -10.90 -53.09
N LEU A 3 20.55 -12.24 -52.99
CA LEU A 3 19.82 -12.98 -51.94
C LEU A 3 20.46 -12.85 -50.54
N LEU A 4 21.80 -12.79 -50.48
CA LEU A 4 22.57 -12.57 -49.24
C LEU A 4 22.42 -11.14 -48.71
N ALA A 5 22.36 -10.16 -49.62
CA ALA A 5 22.12 -8.75 -49.26
C ALA A 5 20.70 -8.52 -48.71
N ALA A 6 19.69 -9.17 -49.29
CA ALA A 6 18.32 -9.10 -48.80
C ALA A 6 18.15 -9.71 -47.40
N PHE A 7 18.83 -10.82 -47.10
CA PHE A 7 18.81 -11.45 -45.79
C PHE A 7 19.47 -10.57 -44.72
N GLY A 8 20.61 -9.94 -45.05
CA GLY A 8 21.27 -8.99 -44.16
C GLY A 8 20.41 -7.77 -43.82
N ALA A 9 19.65 -7.25 -44.79
CA ALA A 9 18.72 -6.14 -44.57
C ALA A 9 17.54 -6.50 -43.67
N ILE A 10 17.00 -7.72 -43.78
CA ILE A 10 15.90 -8.24 -42.93
C ILE A 10 16.38 -8.47 -41.49
N VAL A 11 17.58 -9.03 -41.32
CA VAL A 11 18.17 -9.24 -39.98
C VAL A 11 18.47 -7.90 -39.30
N LEU A 12 18.99 -6.91 -40.04
CA LEU A 12 19.29 -5.59 -39.48
C LEU A 12 18.01 -4.79 -39.12
N SER A 13 16.95 -4.93 -39.92
CA SER A 13 15.66 -4.25 -39.67
C SER A 13 14.83 -4.88 -38.54
N THR A 14 15.09 -6.13 -38.15
CA THR A 14 14.45 -6.78 -36.99
C THR A 14 15.25 -6.64 -35.69
N LEU A 15 16.57 -6.47 -35.75
CA LEU A 15 17.43 -6.25 -34.58
C LEU A 15 17.49 -4.78 -34.12
N ALA A 16 17.41 -3.82 -35.05
CA ALA A 16 17.45 -2.40 -34.71
C ALA A 16 16.30 -1.95 -33.77
N PRO A 17 15.04 -2.39 -33.93
CA PRO A 17 13.97 -2.06 -32.99
C PRO A 17 14.21 -2.59 -31.58
N LEU A 18 14.78 -3.80 -31.45
CA LEU A 18 15.08 -4.40 -30.15
C LEU A 18 16.19 -3.64 -29.42
N ALA A 19 17.21 -3.16 -30.15
CA ALA A 19 18.28 -2.34 -29.59
C ALA A 19 17.81 -0.92 -29.18
N GLN A 20 16.71 -0.43 -29.78
CA GLN A 20 16.10 0.86 -29.45
C GLN A 20 15.05 0.79 -28.33
N HIS A 21 14.72 -0.41 -27.83
CA HIS A 21 13.91 -0.51 -26.62
C HIS A 21 14.75 -0.07 -25.41
N GLY A 22 14.49 1.15 -24.95
CA GLY A 22 15.06 1.64 -23.69
C GLY A 22 14.75 0.70 -22.53
N ALA A 23 15.57 0.77 -21.47
CA ALA A 23 15.35 -0.05 -20.29
C ALA A 23 13.93 0.17 -19.74
N PRO A 24 13.24 -0.90 -19.29
CA PRO A 24 11.92 -0.74 -18.68
C PRO A 24 12.03 0.19 -17.45
N PRO A 25 10.99 0.99 -17.18
CA PRO A 25 11.02 1.93 -16.08
C PRO A 25 11.24 1.19 -14.75
N PRO A 26 12.01 1.78 -13.82
CA PRO A 26 12.26 1.15 -12.53
C PRO A 26 10.95 0.94 -11.79
N ARG A 27 10.79 -0.25 -11.20
CA ARG A 27 9.62 -0.59 -10.40
C ARG A 27 9.66 0.23 -9.11
N ARG A 28 8.56 0.90 -8.80
CA ARG A 28 8.44 1.70 -7.58
C ARG A 28 7.96 0.83 -6.42
N PRO A 29 8.50 1.02 -5.20
CA PRO A 29 7.94 0.42 -3.99
C PRO A 29 6.45 0.75 -3.84
N GLY A 30 5.72 -0.15 -3.16
CA GLY A 30 4.29 -0.01 -2.91
C GLY A 30 3.45 -1.15 -3.49
N ARG A 31 2.13 -0.99 -3.37
CA ARG A 31 1.15 -1.99 -3.79
C ARG A 31 1.20 -2.22 -5.30
N GLN A 32 1.23 -3.48 -5.70
CA GLN A 32 1.32 -3.94 -7.07
C GLN A 32 -0.06 -4.42 -7.56
N VAL A 33 -0.20 -4.61 -8.88
CA VAL A 33 -1.45 -5.07 -9.51
C VAL A 33 -1.86 -6.47 -9.03
N ASP A 34 -0.88 -7.32 -8.72
CA ASP A 34 -1.11 -8.67 -8.17
C ASP A 34 -1.49 -8.68 -6.67
N GLY A 35 -1.62 -7.51 -6.05
CA GLY A 35 -1.94 -7.36 -4.63
C GLY A 35 -0.75 -7.47 -3.68
N SER A 36 0.44 -7.87 -4.16
CA SER A 36 1.67 -7.83 -3.37
C SER A 36 2.12 -6.40 -3.11
N THR A 37 2.98 -6.22 -2.11
CA THR A 37 3.70 -4.95 -1.89
C THR A 37 5.18 -5.15 -2.21
N LEU A 38 5.70 -4.34 -3.14
CA LEU A 38 7.14 -4.27 -3.41
C LEU A 38 7.80 -3.38 -2.34
N LEU A 39 8.76 -3.93 -1.62
CA LEU A 39 9.53 -3.23 -0.62
C LEU A 39 10.69 -2.43 -1.26
N PRO A 40 11.21 -1.38 -0.61
CA PRO A 40 12.35 -0.60 -1.12
C PRO A 40 13.62 -1.41 -1.38
N ASN A 41 13.78 -2.56 -0.73
CA ASN A 41 14.91 -3.48 -0.91
C ASN A 41 14.70 -4.54 -2.01
N GLY A 42 13.62 -4.43 -2.80
CA GLY A 42 13.32 -5.34 -3.91
C GLY A 42 12.54 -6.61 -3.54
N TRP A 43 12.31 -6.86 -2.24
CA TRP A 43 11.52 -8.00 -1.78
C TRP A 43 10.01 -7.77 -1.99
N ARG A 44 9.24 -8.85 -2.04
CA ARG A 44 7.77 -8.80 -2.12
C ARG A 44 7.14 -9.48 -0.91
N ILE A 45 6.06 -8.87 -0.43
CA ILE A 45 5.18 -9.48 0.58
C ILE A 45 3.77 -9.60 0.02
N ALA A 46 3.17 -10.78 0.22
CA ALA A 46 1.73 -10.96 0.04
C ALA A 46 1.03 -10.55 1.35
N PRO A 47 -0.12 -9.85 1.28
CA PRO A 47 -0.84 -9.48 2.49
C PRO A 47 -1.40 -10.75 3.16
N ALA A 48 -1.24 -10.87 4.48
CA ALA A 48 -1.83 -11.97 5.25
C ALA A 48 -3.37 -11.87 5.34
N GLY A 49 -3.94 -10.71 5.00
CA GLY A 49 -5.38 -10.44 5.05
C GLY A 49 -5.75 -9.15 4.35
N ARG A 50 -6.82 -8.50 4.80
CA ARG A 50 -7.29 -7.22 4.23
C ARG A 50 -6.64 -6.04 4.94
N HIS A 51 -5.93 -5.20 4.20
CA HIS A 51 -5.47 -3.91 4.72
C HIS A 51 -6.60 -2.88 4.65
N VAL A 52 -6.78 -2.11 5.71
CA VAL A 52 -7.76 -1.02 5.79
C VAL A 52 -7.02 0.26 6.10
N GLN A 53 -7.28 1.32 5.32
CA GLN A 53 -6.64 2.63 5.54
C GLN A 53 -7.31 3.33 6.71
N VAL A 54 -6.53 3.53 7.78
CA VAL A 54 -7.00 4.12 9.05
C VAL A 54 -6.64 5.60 9.19
N GLY A 55 -5.70 6.10 8.38
CA GLY A 55 -5.10 7.43 8.50
C GLY A 55 -3.58 7.30 8.51
N ASP A 56 -2.89 8.41 8.76
CA ASP A 56 -1.44 8.43 8.89
C ASP A 56 -0.99 8.42 10.36
N LEU A 57 0.24 7.93 10.56
CA LEU A 57 0.85 7.67 11.87
C LEU A 57 -0.14 7.08 12.91
N PRO A 58 -0.73 5.89 12.65
CA PRO A 58 -1.50 5.19 13.67
C PRO A 58 -0.57 4.81 14.82
N MET A 59 -0.82 5.36 16.02
CA MET A 59 0.07 5.20 17.17
C MET A 59 -0.34 4.06 18.09
N ASN A 60 -1.63 3.96 18.41
CA ASN A 60 -2.17 2.91 19.26
C ASN A 60 -3.53 2.41 18.75
N MET A 61 -3.88 1.17 19.09
CA MET A 61 -5.13 0.52 18.74
C MET A 61 -5.65 -0.25 19.95
N VAL A 62 -6.87 0.07 20.39
CA VAL A 62 -7.46 -0.56 21.58
C VAL A 62 -8.82 -1.13 21.20
N PRO A 63 -9.00 -2.48 21.24
CA PRO A 63 -10.30 -3.09 21.06
C PRO A 63 -11.28 -2.65 22.15
N SER A 64 -12.55 -2.48 21.81
CA SER A 64 -13.63 -2.35 22.81
C SER A 64 -13.73 -3.62 23.66
N PRO A 65 -14.33 -3.55 24.87
CA PRO A 65 -14.47 -4.72 25.75
C PRO A 65 -15.16 -5.93 25.09
N ASP A 66 -16.11 -5.68 24.19
CA ASP A 66 -16.82 -6.71 23.42
C ASP A 66 -16.08 -7.14 22.12
N GLY A 67 -14.94 -6.52 21.80
CA GLY A 67 -14.14 -6.77 20.61
C GLY A 67 -14.78 -6.35 19.28
N ARG A 68 -15.95 -5.70 19.31
CA ARG A 68 -16.65 -5.29 18.07
C ARG A 68 -15.96 -4.12 17.39
N PHE A 69 -15.42 -3.19 18.18
CA PHE A 69 -14.77 -2.00 17.66
C PHE A 69 -13.29 -1.99 18.03
N ILE A 70 -12.49 -1.32 17.22
CA ILE A 70 -11.12 -0.95 17.55
C ILE A 70 -11.05 0.57 17.42
N VAL A 71 -10.63 1.23 18.50
CA VAL A 71 -10.34 2.66 18.49
C VAL A 71 -8.86 2.86 18.23
N ILE A 72 -8.54 3.68 17.24
CA ILE A 72 -7.19 3.91 16.74
C ILE A 72 -6.87 5.40 16.89
N SER A 73 -5.73 5.74 17.50
CA SER A 73 -5.22 7.11 17.47
C SER A 73 -4.38 7.32 16.22
N SER A 74 -4.77 8.29 15.39
CA SER A 74 -4.00 8.77 14.24
C SER A 74 -3.45 10.16 14.56
N SER A 75 -2.12 10.30 14.42
CA SER A 75 -1.35 11.47 14.91
C SER A 75 -0.38 12.03 13.86
N GLY A 76 -0.64 11.75 12.57
CA GLY A 76 0.30 12.05 11.51
C GLY A 76 0.22 13.49 10.99
N TRP A 77 0.39 13.61 9.68
CA TRP A 77 0.27 14.86 8.94
C TRP A 77 -1.20 15.30 8.76
N GLU A 78 -2.12 14.34 8.58
CA GLU A 78 -3.55 14.63 8.54
C GLU A 78 -4.05 15.18 9.89
N ARG A 79 -5.24 15.81 9.90
CA ARG A 79 -5.83 16.29 11.16
C ARG A 79 -5.96 15.10 12.13
N PRO A 80 -5.36 15.19 13.34
CA PRO A 80 -5.40 14.10 14.31
C PRO A 80 -6.83 13.64 14.59
N ALA A 81 -7.02 12.34 14.79
CA ALA A 81 -8.34 11.77 15.01
C ALA A 81 -8.30 10.48 15.84
N LEU A 82 -9.41 10.20 16.52
CA LEU A 82 -9.78 8.85 16.92
C LEU A 82 -10.58 8.21 15.80
N VAL A 83 -10.11 7.07 15.33
CA VAL A 83 -10.70 6.35 14.21
C VAL A 83 -11.30 5.05 14.73
N VAL A 84 -12.57 4.81 14.41
CA VAL A 84 -13.31 3.63 14.88
C VAL A 84 -13.44 2.64 13.73
N PHE A 85 -12.83 1.48 13.92
CA PHE A 85 -12.91 0.34 13.02
C PHE A 85 -13.91 -0.69 13.55
N ASP A 86 -14.85 -1.13 12.73
CA ASP A 86 -15.79 -2.22 13.06
C ASP A 86 -15.21 -3.56 12.56
N THR A 87 -14.98 -4.50 13.49
CA THR A 87 -14.34 -5.79 13.20
C THR A 87 -15.24 -6.75 12.42
N ARG A 88 -16.56 -6.54 12.42
CA ARG A 88 -17.53 -7.38 11.69
C ARG A 88 -17.63 -6.98 10.22
N THR A 89 -17.71 -5.68 9.96
CA THR A 89 -17.81 -5.16 8.58
C THR A 89 -16.43 -4.91 7.95
N LEU A 90 -15.39 -4.89 8.79
CA LEU A 90 -14.01 -4.59 8.45
C LEU A 90 -13.87 -3.18 7.83
N GLN A 91 -14.65 -2.21 8.31
CA GLN A 91 -14.71 -0.84 7.80
C GLN A 91 -14.41 0.20 8.88
N ILE A 92 -14.00 1.39 8.45
CA ILE A 92 -14.01 2.58 9.32
C ILE A 92 -15.44 3.09 9.41
N VAL A 93 -16.00 3.11 10.62
CA VAL A 93 -17.39 3.51 10.87
C VAL A 93 -17.52 4.88 11.52
N SER A 94 -16.42 5.42 12.07
CA SER A 94 -16.40 6.77 12.60
C SER A 94 -14.99 7.36 12.62
N ARG A 95 -14.93 8.70 12.56
CA ARG A 95 -13.74 9.51 12.77
C ARG A 95 -14.13 10.68 13.67
N ALA A 96 -13.51 10.77 14.83
CA ALA A 96 -13.66 11.89 15.74
C ALA A 96 -12.40 12.77 15.64
N PRO A 97 -12.48 13.94 14.98
CA PRO A 97 -11.33 14.85 14.89
C PRO A 97 -10.91 15.33 16.28
N MET A 98 -9.61 15.48 16.47
CA MET A 98 -9.02 16.04 17.67
C MET A 98 -8.08 17.18 17.28
N ASP A 99 -7.76 18.05 18.23
CA ASP A 99 -6.70 19.03 18.02
C ASP A 99 -5.32 18.36 18.10
N HIS A 100 -5.16 17.40 19.02
CA HIS A 100 -3.97 16.58 19.18
C HIS A 100 -4.32 15.16 19.61
N THR A 101 -3.49 14.18 19.23
CA THR A 101 -3.54 12.77 19.66
C THR A 101 -2.12 12.24 19.86
N TRP A 102 -1.98 11.14 20.61
CA TRP A 102 -0.71 10.42 20.75
C TRP A 102 -0.98 8.92 21.07
N LEU A 103 0.03 8.24 21.63
CA LEU A 103 -0.01 6.82 22.00
C LEU A 103 -1.07 6.46 23.07
N GLY A 104 -1.38 7.35 24.03
CA GLY A 104 -2.22 7.02 25.18
C GLY A 104 -3.69 6.78 24.82
N LEU A 105 -4.18 5.55 24.98
CA LEU A 105 -5.59 5.17 24.83
C LEU A 105 -5.93 4.04 25.81
N ALA A 106 -7.07 4.15 26.49
CA ALA A 106 -7.64 3.12 27.34
C ALA A 106 -9.17 3.28 27.41
N TRP A 107 -9.86 2.17 27.65
CA TRP A 107 -11.29 2.19 27.97
C TRP A 107 -11.51 2.49 29.44
N HIS A 108 -12.63 3.13 29.76
CA HIS A 108 -13.07 3.20 31.15
C HIS A 108 -13.50 1.79 31.60
N PRO A 109 -13.30 1.40 32.88
CA PRO A 109 -13.74 0.09 33.38
C PRO A 109 -15.24 -0.17 33.18
N ASP A 110 -16.05 0.89 33.17
CA ASP A 110 -17.50 0.80 32.99
C ASP A 110 -17.94 0.79 31.51
N GLY A 111 -16.99 0.82 30.57
CA GLY A 111 -17.26 0.97 29.13
C GLY A 111 -17.16 2.42 28.68
#